data_AF-A0A0H2QXZ6-F1
#
_entry.id   AF-A0A0H2QXZ6-F1
#
_cell.length_a   1.000
_cell.length_b   1.000
_cell.length_c   1.000
_cell.angle_alpha   90.00
_cell.angle_beta   90.00
_cell.angle_gamma   90.00
#
_symmetry.space_group_name_H-M   'P 1'
#
loop_
_entity.id
_entity.type
_entity.pdbx_description
1 polymer ?
#
loop_
_entity_poly.entity_id
_entity_poly.type
_entity_poly.pdbx_seq_one_letter_code
_entity_poly.pdbx_strand_id
1 'polypeptide(L)'
;PLPQPRVDDNGVPFRKPKALSAVPVPLVHRPPPPTPVVWSQSDGYIYVGFKTSKFHVPPRPYERGALRFEEYSQLEWERPGFPYLAYLPASDTVPLHGPLTSRLNISPQRLPTTEIVLKGKVHVQVKERLINSWTRFERNMFAIADILQASSGYKFVNFPVVFRPDAACLRYPYPPDELNDLVRSALDIRKRFIILCALVSFLVSLRMRTGWYEINNVEGKWMQFQGDVICGGVHPVWSAMLLDSVICSRDMRRRGVIIDYPKTTFTFLVPYLLQFNMPVVLRVNEKTMNAPLDVRLESRIISMTRALGYILGTEEQAKKQIYEALRKYLPPPFFIAQARRQARIEVPASRSLTIDPNEGSFNEPSVPPPSPLSGGPSTSTVGAPSAPPPSTSSFPTRAEFFAQRDRENEELRKKMSPKDLQRVENRRKQHLNFPIPGAHNNKTQVYVWEWTEDRSRECRNKANVGDFDLIWEVHKTSEMRYDPFRDQYD
;
A
#
# COMPACT_ATOMS: atom_id res chain seq x y z
N PRO A 1 -12.05 -33.53 36.67
CA PRO A 1 -10.93 -33.74 35.72
C PRO A 1 -10.20 -32.43 35.43
N LEU A 2 -8.90 -32.36 35.78
CA LEU A 2 -8.05 -31.21 35.40
C LEU A 2 -7.86 -31.21 33.87
N PRO A 3 -7.88 -30.04 33.20
CA PRO A 3 -7.63 -29.97 31.77
C PRO A 3 -6.21 -30.45 31.48
N GLN A 4 -6.08 -31.43 30.58
CA GLN A 4 -4.77 -31.91 30.12
C GLN A 4 -4.03 -30.78 29.39
N PRO A 5 -2.71 -30.61 29.62
CA PRO A 5 -1.93 -29.59 28.94
C PRO A 5 -1.94 -29.86 27.44
N ARG A 6 -2.21 -28.82 26.63
CA ARG A 6 -2.04 -28.91 25.18
C ARG A 6 -0.58 -29.23 24.88
N VAL A 7 -0.34 -30.07 23.89
CA VAL A 7 0.97 -30.50 23.38
C VAL A 7 1.10 -30.01 21.93
N ASP A 8 2.32 -29.67 21.49
CA ASP A 8 2.60 -29.32 20.10
C ASP A 8 2.67 -30.56 19.18
N ASP A 9 2.91 -30.36 17.89
CA ASP A 9 2.99 -31.43 16.87
C ASP A 9 4.13 -32.43 17.14
N ASN A 10 5.03 -32.14 18.08
CA ASN A 10 6.13 -33.01 18.51
C ASN A 10 5.88 -33.64 19.90
N GLY A 11 4.69 -33.49 20.47
CA GLY A 11 4.36 -34.02 21.79
C GLY A 11 4.95 -33.23 22.96
N VAL A 12 5.45 -32.01 22.74
CA VAL A 12 6.00 -31.15 23.79
C VAL A 12 4.88 -30.35 24.45
N PRO A 13 4.67 -30.46 25.78
CA PRO A 13 3.61 -29.74 26.45
C PRO A 13 3.84 -28.23 26.35
N PHE A 14 2.83 -27.48 25.90
CA PHE A 14 2.86 -26.03 25.91
C PHE A 14 3.14 -25.55 27.33
N ARG A 15 4.29 -24.91 27.55
CA ARG A 15 4.60 -24.27 28.83
C ARG A 15 3.50 -23.26 29.14
N LYS A 16 3.00 -23.28 30.38
CA LYS A 16 2.10 -22.21 30.85
C LYS A 16 2.81 -20.87 30.64
N PRO A 17 2.17 -19.87 30.03
CA PRO A 17 2.77 -18.55 29.88
C PRO A 17 3.14 -18.03 31.28
N LYS A 18 4.43 -17.78 31.48
CA LYS A 18 4.95 -17.17 32.70
C LYS A 18 4.40 -15.75 32.75
N ALA A 19 3.76 -15.37 33.86
CA ALA A 19 3.23 -14.02 34.02
C ALA A 19 4.38 -13.02 33.83
N LEU A 20 4.26 -12.17 32.81
CA LEU A 20 5.24 -11.14 32.50
C LEU A 20 5.34 -10.16 33.68
N SER A 21 6.56 -9.70 33.95
CA SER A 21 6.89 -8.68 34.94
C SER A 21 5.89 -7.52 34.92
N ALA A 22 5.37 -7.17 36.10
CA ALA A 22 4.45 -6.05 36.33
C ALA A 22 5.14 -4.66 36.21
N VAL A 23 6.37 -4.59 35.70
CA VAL A 23 7.12 -3.33 35.60
C VAL A 23 6.49 -2.45 34.50
N PRO A 24 6.03 -1.24 34.85
CA PRO A 24 5.46 -0.32 33.88
C PRO A 24 6.51 0.10 32.86
N VAL A 25 6.24 -0.13 31.58
CA VAL A 25 7.05 0.47 30.52
C VAL A 25 6.44 1.85 30.24
N PRO A 26 7.18 2.94 30.46
CA PRO A 26 6.72 4.27 30.07
C PRO A 26 6.43 4.30 28.56
N LEU A 27 5.52 5.19 28.15
CA LEU A 27 5.35 5.54 26.73
C LEU A 27 6.73 5.89 26.16
N VAL A 28 7.33 4.95 25.42
CA VAL A 28 8.64 5.12 24.79
C VAL A 28 8.64 6.47 24.08
N HIS A 29 9.68 7.29 24.32
CA HIS A 29 9.89 8.55 23.62
C HIS A 29 9.81 8.29 22.12
N ARG A 30 8.64 8.58 21.55
CA ARG A 30 8.42 8.53 20.11
C ARG A 30 9.12 9.75 19.51
N PRO A 31 9.69 9.63 18.30
CA PRO A 31 10.18 10.80 17.58
C PRO A 31 9.09 11.88 17.55
N PRO A 32 9.48 13.17 17.62
CA PRO A 32 8.52 14.26 17.54
C PRO A 32 7.68 14.10 16.26
N PRO A 33 6.38 14.45 16.32
CA PRO A 33 5.55 14.37 15.13
C PRO A 33 6.18 15.19 13.99
N PRO A 34 6.03 14.76 12.72
CA PRO A 34 6.51 15.53 11.58
C PRO A 34 5.89 16.92 11.63
N THR A 35 6.63 17.94 11.18
CA THR A 35 6.17 19.33 11.19
C THR A 35 4.83 19.44 10.45
N PRO A 36 3.78 19.95 11.10
CA PRO A 36 2.48 20.05 10.47
C PRO A 36 2.47 21.17 9.42
N VAL A 37 1.70 20.97 8.36
CA VAL A 37 1.30 22.03 7.42
C VAL A 37 -0.13 22.41 7.75
N VAL A 38 -0.42 23.71 7.86
CA VAL A 38 -1.75 24.21 8.26
C VAL A 38 -2.40 24.92 7.09
N TRP A 39 -3.65 24.58 6.83
CA TRP A 39 -4.51 25.26 5.86
C TRP A 39 -5.80 25.73 6.53
N SER A 40 -6.34 26.84 6.05
CA SER A 40 -7.68 27.32 6.43
C SER A 40 -8.53 27.45 5.19
N GLN A 41 -9.80 27.02 5.25
CA GLN A 41 -10.76 27.21 4.17
C GLN A 41 -11.93 28.10 4.63
N SER A 42 -12.73 28.58 3.67
CA SER A 42 -13.92 29.40 3.94
C SER A 42 -15.07 28.62 4.59
N ASP A 43 -14.95 27.30 4.75
CA ASP A 43 -15.97 26.42 5.34
C ASP A 43 -15.99 26.45 6.88
N GLY A 44 -15.13 27.28 7.51
CA GLY A 44 -15.04 27.40 8.96
C GLY A 44 -14.19 26.31 9.63
N TYR A 45 -13.44 25.54 8.84
CA TYR A 45 -12.53 24.52 9.33
C TYR A 45 -11.05 24.86 9.12
N ILE A 46 -10.24 24.33 10.02
CA ILE A 46 -8.78 24.36 9.96
C ILE A 46 -8.31 22.94 9.66
N TYR A 47 -7.37 22.81 8.73
CA TYR A 47 -6.82 21.54 8.32
C TYR A 47 -5.35 21.48 8.71
N VAL A 48 -4.98 20.43 9.44
CA VAL A 48 -3.62 20.22 9.93
C VAL A 48 -3.07 18.95 9.30
N GLY A 49 -2.19 19.10 8.31
CA GLY A 49 -1.58 18.01 7.57
C GLY A 49 -0.26 17.56 8.15
N PHE A 50 -0.06 16.26 8.16
CA PHE A 50 1.17 15.58 8.52
C PHE A 50 1.60 14.67 7.37
N LYS A 51 2.89 14.67 7.03
CA LYS A 51 3.44 13.89 5.90
C LYS A 51 2.70 14.11 4.59
N THR A 52 2.17 15.32 4.41
CA THR A 52 1.56 15.80 3.18
C THR A 52 1.95 17.24 2.94
N SER A 53 2.36 17.56 1.71
CA SER A 53 2.71 18.92 1.27
C SER A 53 1.59 19.58 0.46
N LYS A 54 0.57 18.82 0.05
CA LYS A 54 -0.55 19.29 -0.77
C LYS A 54 -1.85 18.85 -0.13
N PHE A 55 -2.78 19.78 0.01
CA PHE A 55 -4.10 19.49 0.52
C PHE A 55 -5.16 19.80 -0.53
N HIS A 56 -5.89 18.77 -0.92
CA HIS A 56 -7.15 18.90 -1.63
C HIS A 56 -8.20 18.26 -0.74
N VAL A 57 -9.34 18.94 -0.53
CA VAL A 57 -10.50 18.37 0.15
C VAL A 57 -11.25 17.55 -0.89
N PRO A 58 -11.29 16.21 -0.83
CA PRO A 58 -12.06 15.47 -1.81
C PRO A 58 -13.57 15.74 -1.64
N PRO A 59 -14.34 15.83 -2.74
CA PRO A 59 -15.71 16.35 -2.72
C PRO A 59 -16.78 15.41 -2.12
N ARG A 60 -16.43 14.33 -1.42
CA ARG A 60 -17.41 13.29 -1.06
C ARG A 60 -18.09 13.56 0.28
N PRO A 61 -19.43 13.72 0.31
CA PRO A 61 -20.18 13.74 1.55
C PRO A 61 -20.13 12.38 2.27
N TYR A 62 -20.28 12.46 3.58
CA TYR A 62 -20.36 11.37 4.53
C TYR A 62 -21.56 10.46 4.25
N GLU A 63 -21.33 9.17 3.96
CA GLU A 63 -22.39 8.17 3.87
C GLU A 63 -22.19 7.07 4.92
N ARG A 64 -23.23 6.81 5.73
CA ARG A 64 -23.29 5.64 6.64
C ARG A 64 -23.77 4.44 5.85
N GLY A 65 -23.06 3.32 5.94
CA GLY A 65 -23.52 2.05 5.35
C GLY A 65 -22.39 1.07 5.07
N ALA A 66 -22.74 -0.09 4.53
CA ALA A 66 -21.80 -1.03 3.95
C ALA A 66 -21.07 -0.40 2.74
N LEU A 67 -19.85 -0.84 2.48
CA LEU A 67 -19.07 -0.47 1.30
C LEU A 67 -19.18 -1.56 0.25
N ARG A 68 -19.42 -1.17 -1.01
CA ARG A 68 -19.13 -2.05 -2.14
C ARG A 68 -17.62 -2.15 -2.33
N PHE A 69 -17.17 -3.26 -2.92
CA PHE A 69 -15.74 -3.53 -3.09
C PHE A 69 -15.03 -2.41 -3.89
N GLU A 70 -15.70 -1.90 -4.91
CA GLU A 70 -15.21 -0.88 -5.83
C GLU A 70 -15.01 0.46 -5.12
N GLU A 71 -15.80 0.72 -4.08
CA GLU A 71 -15.80 1.98 -3.32
C GLU A 71 -14.60 2.08 -2.37
N TYR A 72 -14.05 0.96 -1.90
CA TYR A 72 -12.86 0.96 -1.02
C TYR A 72 -11.67 1.63 -1.68
N SER A 73 -11.54 1.45 -3.00
CA SER A 73 -10.46 2.04 -3.81
C SER A 73 -10.62 3.54 -4.06
N GLN A 74 -11.69 4.17 -3.58
CA GLN A 74 -11.96 5.60 -3.79
C GLN A 74 -12.06 6.39 -2.48
N LEU A 75 -11.86 5.71 -1.34
CA LEU A 75 -11.90 6.35 -0.03
C LEU A 75 -10.53 6.92 0.35
N GLU A 76 -10.50 8.23 0.51
CA GLU A 76 -9.37 9.01 1.08
C GLU A 76 -9.73 9.64 2.44
N TRP A 77 -10.96 9.39 2.91
CA TRP A 77 -11.53 9.96 4.12
C TRP A 77 -11.72 8.91 5.21
N GLU A 78 -11.83 9.40 6.44
CA GLU A 78 -12.31 8.62 7.55
C GLU A 78 -13.72 8.05 7.27
N ARG A 79 -13.85 6.72 7.35
CA ARG A 79 -15.16 6.05 7.39
C ARG A 79 -15.34 5.27 8.69
N PRO A 80 -16.34 5.61 9.52
CA PRO A 80 -16.68 4.85 10.71
C PRO A 80 -16.82 3.35 10.42
N GLY A 81 -16.17 2.53 11.24
CA GLY A 81 -16.14 1.07 11.09
C GLY A 81 -15.02 0.51 10.19
N PHE A 82 -14.34 1.35 9.40
CA PHE A 82 -13.28 0.90 8.48
C PHE A 82 -11.93 1.62 8.73
N PRO A 83 -11.34 1.56 9.95
CA PRO A 83 -10.09 2.26 10.28
C PRO A 83 -8.90 1.87 9.41
N TYR A 84 -8.90 0.64 8.91
CA TYR A 84 -7.78 0.08 8.16
C TYR A 84 -7.68 0.61 6.73
N LEU A 85 -8.66 1.38 6.22
CA LEU A 85 -8.60 1.87 4.83
C LEU A 85 -7.49 2.89 4.61
N ALA A 86 -7.10 3.61 5.66
CA ALA A 86 -5.91 4.45 5.61
C ALA A 86 -4.67 3.65 5.17
N TYR A 87 -4.61 2.36 5.53
CA TYR A 87 -3.48 1.46 5.29
C TYR A 87 -3.39 0.94 3.86
N LEU A 88 -4.37 1.26 3.01
CA LEU A 88 -4.29 0.92 1.60
C LEU A 88 -3.07 1.60 0.95
N PRO A 89 -2.37 0.90 0.04
CA PRO A 89 -1.30 1.51 -0.72
C PRO A 89 -1.80 2.70 -1.56
N ALA A 90 -0.95 3.72 -1.74
CA ALA A 90 -1.30 4.91 -2.52
C ALA A 90 -1.44 4.63 -4.03
N SER A 91 -0.82 3.55 -4.52
CA SER A 91 -0.92 3.10 -5.90
C SER A 91 -1.57 1.72 -5.98
N ASP A 92 -2.36 1.47 -7.02
CA ASP A 92 -2.93 0.15 -7.28
C ASP A 92 -1.88 -0.85 -7.83
N THR A 93 -0.72 -0.34 -8.27
CA THR A 93 0.37 -1.15 -8.82
C THR A 93 1.45 -1.53 -7.81
N VAL A 94 1.22 -1.34 -6.51
CA VAL A 94 2.27 -1.56 -5.50
C VAL A 94 2.88 -2.96 -5.60
N PRO A 95 4.23 -3.06 -5.68
CA PRO A 95 4.91 -4.34 -5.69
C PRO A 95 4.73 -5.01 -4.32
N LEU A 96 4.07 -6.17 -4.31
CA LEU A 96 3.86 -6.95 -3.11
C LEU A 96 5.12 -7.79 -2.88
N HIS A 97 6.06 -7.27 -2.09
CA HIS A 97 7.33 -7.93 -1.81
C HIS A 97 7.24 -8.88 -0.62
N GLY A 98 8.24 -9.77 -0.56
CA GLY A 98 8.37 -10.76 0.51
C GLY A 98 7.59 -12.06 0.24
N PRO A 99 8.01 -13.16 0.89
CA PRO A 99 7.51 -14.52 0.63
C PRO A 99 6.02 -14.71 0.92
N LEU A 100 5.46 -13.84 1.76
CA LEU A 100 4.04 -13.86 2.07
C LEU A 100 3.21 -13.27 0.94
N THR A 101 3.55 -12.06 0.48
CA THR A 101 2.68 -11.28 -0.43
C THR A 101 3.07 -11.39 -1.90
N SER A 102 4.26 -11.91 -2.22
CA SER A 102 4.70 -12.16 -3.60
C SER A 102 3.78 -13.11 -4.36
N ARG A 103 3.09 -14.03 -3.68
CA ARG A 103 2.07 -14.92 -4.26
C ARG A 103 0.88 -14.20 -4.90
N LEU A 104 0.73 -12.90 -4.62
CA LEU A 104 -0.31 -12.03 -5.17
C LEU A 104 0.19 -11.19 -6.36
N ASN A 105 1.49 -11.27 -6.70
CA ASN A 105 2.05 -10.59 -7.87
C ASN A 105 1.65 -11.35 -9.14
N ILE A 106 0.42 -11.07 -9.60
CA ILE A 106 -0.09 -11.57 -10.86
C ILE A 106 0.34 -10.61 -11.96
N SER A 107 1.13 -11.10 -12.92
CA SER A 107 1.35 -10.39 -14.18
C SER A 107 0.25 -10.78 -15.16
N PRO A 108 -0.41 -9.82 -15.83
CA PRO A 108 -1.35 -10.09 -16.92
C PRO A 108 -0.79 -11.02 -18.00
N GLN A 109 0.53 -10.97 -18.22
CA GLN A 109 1.24 -11.73 -19.25
C GLN A 109 1.72 -13.11 -18.77
N ARG A 110 1.73 -13.37 -17.46
CA ARG A 110 2.29 -14.60 -16.87
C ARG A 110 1.36 -15.23 -15.82
N LEU A 111 0.05 -15.12 -16.02
CA LEU A 111 -0.91 -15.80 -15.17
C LEU A 111 -0.73 -17.33 -15.36
N PRO A 112 -0.45 -18.11 -14.30
CA PRO A 112 -0.23 -19.54 -14.46
C PRO A 112 -1.55 -20.25 -14.77
N THR A 113 -1.73 -20.65 -16.02
CA THR A 113 -2.92 -21.33 -16.53
C THR A 113 -2.65 -22.81 -16.84
N THR A 114 -3.73 -23.59 -16.95
CA THR A 114 -3.74 -24.94 -17.54
C THR A 114 -4.71 -24.95 -18.72
N GLU A 115 -4.30 -25.61 -19.79
CA GLU A 115 -5.17 -25.88 -20.94
C GLU A 115 -5.97 -27.17 -20.71
N ILE A 116 -7.25 -27.15 -21.06
CA ILE A 116 -8.17 -28.28 -20.95
C ILE A 116 -8.95 -28.38 -22.25
N VAL A 117 -9.03 -29.58 -22.83
CA VAL A 117 -9.82 -29.82 -24.04
C VAL A 117 -11.22 -30.29 -23.64
N LEU A 118 -12.24 -29.49 -23.95
CA LEU A 118 -13.65 -29.83 -23.71
C LEU A 118 -14.42 -29.73 -25.02
N LYS A 119 -15.16 -30.79 -25.36
CA LYS A 119 -15.99 -30.84 -26.58
C LYS A 119 -15.21 -30.46 -27.86
N GLY A 120 -13.94 -30.86 -27.94
CA GLY A 120 -13.06 -30.56 -29.08
C GLY A 120 -12.53 -29.12 -29.15
N LYS A 121 -12.82 -28.27 -28.16
CA LYS A 121 -12.26 -26.92 -28.04
C LYS A 121 -11.25 -26.86 -26.90
N VAL A 122 -10.17 -26.11 -27.08
CA VAL A 122 -9.21 -25.81 -26.02
C VAL A 122 -9.81 -24.73 -25.13
N HIS A 123 -9.72 -24.89 -23.82
CA HIS A 123 -10.09 -23.91 -22.81
C HIS A 123 -8.92 -23.67 -21.87
N VAL A 124 -8.88 -22.51 -21.22
CA VAL A 124 -7.88 -22.13 -20.23
C VAL A 124 -8.55 -21.88 -18.89
N GLN A 125 -7.88 -22.29 -17.81
CA GLN A 125 -8.26 -21.95 -16.44
C GLN A 125 -7.01 -21.71 -15.58
N VAL A 126 -7.15 -21.12 -14.40
CA VAL A 126 -6.00 -20.89 -13.49
C VAL A 126 -5.53 -22.20 -12.86
N LYS A 127 -4.20 -22.40 -12.75
CA LYS A 127 -3.62 -23.57 -12.08
C LYS A 127 -4.17 -23.72 -10.66
N GLU A 128 -4.66 -24.92 -10.33
CA GLU A 128 -5.26 -25.22 -9.03
C GLU A 128 -4.33 -24.90 -7.85
N ARG A 129 -3.01 -25.11 -8.03
CA ARG A 129 -2.00 -24.76 -7.02
C ARG A 129 -2.05 -23.28 -6.61
N LEU A 130 -2.30 -22.37 -7.55
CA LEU A 130 -2.39 -20.93 -7.26
C LEU A 130 -3.68 -20.62 -6.49
N ILE A 131 -4.82 -21.19 -6.91
CA ILE A 131 -6.11 -21.02 -6.23
C ILE A 131 -6.02 -21.52 -4.79
N ASN A 132 -5.47 -22.72 -4.59
CA ASN A 132 -5.28 -23.30 -3.25
C ASN A 132 -4.31 -22.47 -2.39
N SER A 133 -3.28 -21.87 -3.00
CA SER A 133 -2.36 -20.95 -2.32
C SER A 133 -3.10 -19.69 -1.82
N TRP A 134 -3.96 -19.09 -2.66
CA TRP A 134 -4.76 -17.93 -2.29
C TRP A 134 -5.81 -18.24 -1.22
N THR A 135 -6.51 -19.37 -1.32
CA THR A 135 -7.48 -19.80 -0.30
C THR A 135 -6.80 -20.01 1.07
N ARG A 136 -5.63 -20.64 1.10
CA ARG A 136 -4.85 -20.80 2.34
C ARG A 136 -4.36 -19.46 2.87
N PHE A 137 -3.91 -18.58 1.99
CA PHE A 137 -3.47 -17.24 2.36
C PHE A 137 -4.59 -16.42 2.99
N GLU A 138 -5.79 -16.40 2.39
CA GLU A 138 -6.98 -15.75 2.95
C GLU A 138 -7.29 -16.26 4.36
N ARG A 139 -7.43 -17.59 4.50
CA ARG A 139 -7.78 -18.21 5.80
C ARG A 139 -6.76 -17.85 6.88
N ASN A 140 -5.47 -17.91 6.56
CA ASN A 140 -4.42 -17.59 7.51
C ASN A 140 -4.41 -16.10 7.87
N MET A 141 -4.64 -15.21 6.90
CA MET A 141 -4.73 -13.77 7.15
C MET A 141 -5.92 -13.40 8.02
N PHE A 142 -7.08 -14.04 7.85
CA PHE A 142 -8.22 -13.88 8.77
C PHE A 142 -7.90 -14.40 10.17
N ALA A 143 -7.28 -15.58 10.29
CA ALA A 143 -6.87 -16.11 11.59
C ALA A 143 -5.89 -15.16 12.31
N ILE A 144 -4.92 -14.61 11.59
CA ILE A 144 -4.00 -13.59 12.11
C ILE A 144 -4.77 -12.34 12.54
N ALA A 145 -5.72 -11.87 11.72
CA ALA A 145 -6.54 -10.71 12.05
C ALA A 145 -7.39 -10.95 13.31
N ASP A 146 -7.99 -12.13 13.47
CA ASP A 146 -8.79 -12.50 14.65
C ASP A 146 -7.92 -12.53 15.91
N ILE A 147 -6.73 -13.15 15.84
CA ILE A 147 -5.77 -13.19 16.95
C ILE A 147 -5.35 -11.78 17.36
N LEU A 148 -4.95 -10.94 16.40
CA LEU A 148 -4.50 -9.58 16.67
C LEU A 148 -5.64 -8.67 17.13
N GLN A 149 -6.86 -8.85 16.61
CA GLN A 149 -8.00 -8.09 17.08
C GLN A 149 -8.32 -8.46 18.54
N ALA A 150 -8.38 -9.76 18.85
CA ALA A 150 -8.58 -10.24 20.20
C ALA A 150 -7.50 -9.73 21.17
N SER A 151 -6.24 -9.71 20.74
CA SER A 151 -5.12 -9.23 21.56
C SER A 151 -5.07 -7.70 21.70
N SER A 152 -5.60 -6.94 20.73
CA SER A 152 -5.64 -5.48 20.76
C SER A 152 -6.66 -4.91 21.76
N GLY A 153 -7.68 -5.70 22.12
CA GLY A 153 -8.84 -5.26 22.88
C GLY A 153 -9.67 -4.16 22.20
N TYR A 154 -9.37 -3.84 20.93
CA TYR A 154 -10.17 -2.94 20.12
C TYR A 154 -11.25 -3.73 19.36
N LYS A 155 -12.52 -3.43 19.66
CA LYS A 155 -13.67 -3.95 18.91
C LYS A 155 -14.05 -2.95 17.82
N PHE A 156 -13.84 -3.34 16.57
CA PHE A 156 -14.45 -2.68 15.41
C PHE A 156 -15.32 -3.68 14.67
N VAL A 157 -16.38 -3.16 14.07
CA VAL A 157 -17.56 -3.94 13.69
C VAL A 157 -17.43 -4.50 12.27
N ASN A 158 -16.66 -3.86 11.39
CA ASN A 158 -16.66 -4.18 9.97
C ASN A 158 -15.32 -4.78 9.53
N PHE A 159 -15.26 -6.12 9.50
CA PHE A 159 -14.23 -6.81 8.74
C PHE A 159 -14.49 -6.70 7.24
N PRO A 160 -13.45 -6.76 6.40
CA PRO A 160 -13.65 -7.05 4.99
C PRO A 160 -14.42 -8.37 4.87
N VAL A 161 -15.41 -8.40 3.98
CA VAL A 161 -16.16 -9.61 3.68
C VAL A 161 -15.18 -10.69 3.22
N VAL A 162 -15.42 -11.95 3.61
CA VAL A 162 -14.67 -13.09 3.12
C VAL A 162 -14.70 -13.06 1.59
N PHE A 163 -13.52 -12.93 0.99
CA PHE A 163 -13.39 -12.65 -0.42
C PHE A 163 -13.44 -13.91 -1.26
N ARG A 164 -13.02 -15.06 -0.71
CA ARG A 164 -12.83 -16.39 -1.32
C ARG A 164 -12.44 -16.26 -2.79
N PRO A 165 -11.16 -16.44 -3.19
CA PRO A 165 -10.77 -16.27 -4.58
C PRO A 165 -11.79 -16.99 -5.43
N ASP A 166 -12.53 -16.25 -6.26
CA ASP A 166 -13.85 -16.67 -6.73
C ASP A 166 -13.72 -18.03 -7.41
N ALA A 167 -13.98 -19.07 -6.63
CA ALA A 167 -13.53 -20.40 -6.99
C ALA A 167 -14.38 -20.92 -8.14
N ALA A 168 -15.59 -20.39 -8.29
CA ALA A 168 -16.41 -20.60 -9.46
C ALA A 168 -15.80 -19.91 -10.67
N CYS A 169 -15.51 -18.60 -10.59
CA CYS A 169 -14.98 -17.85 -11.73
C CYS A 169 -13.57 -18.25 -12.15
N LEU A 170 -12.69 -18.73 -11.26
CA LEU A 170 -11.30 -19.10 -11.62
C LEU A 170 -11.12 -20.56 -12.02
N ARG A 171 -12.06 -21.44 -11.62
CA ARG A 171 -12.06 -22.87 -11.99
C ARG A 171 -12.97 -23.16 -13.17
N TYR A 172 -13.75 -22.17 -13.64
CA TYR A 172 -14.52 -22.33 -14.85
C TYR A 172 -13.57 -22.29 -16.06
N PRO A 173 -13.69 -23.23 -17.01
CA PRO A 173 -12.91 -23.22 -18.23
C PRO A 173 -13.35 -22.06 -19.15
N TYR A 174 -12.44 -21.15 -19.47
CA TYR A 174 -12.68 -20.07 -20.43
C TYR A 174 -12.16 -20.45 -21.81
N PRO A 175 -12.84 -20.08 -22.90
CA PRO A 175 -12.22 -20.11 -24.23
C PRO A 175 -10.87 -19.36 -24.25
N PRO A 176 -9.91 -19.73 -25.11
CA PRO A 176 -8.59 -19.10 -25.15
C PRO A 176 -8.68 -17.62 -25.52
N ASP A 177 -9.67 -17.27 -26.35
CA ASP A 177 -9.97 -15.89 -26.77
C ASP A 177 -10.50 -15.01 -25.63
N GLU A 178 -10.97 -15.63 -24.52
CA GLU A 178 -11.51 -14.96 -23.33
C GLU A 178 -10.49 -14.89 -22.18
N LEU A 179 -9.19 -15.13 -22.43
CA LEU A 179 -8.13 -15.04 -21.42
C LEU A 179 -8.11 -13.69 -20.68
N ASN A 180 -8.50 -12.61 -21.35
CA ASN A 180 -8.58 -11.28 -20.76
C ASN A 180 -9.55 -11.22 -19.57
N ASP A 181 -10.66 -11.96 -19.60
CA ASP A 181 -11.64 -11.97 -18.51
C ASP A 181 -11.16 -12.80 -17.31
N LEU A 182 -10.41 -13.87 -17.58
CA LEU A 182 -9.69 -14.62 -16.54
C LEU A 182 -8.64 -13.74 -15.84
N VAL A 183 -7.87 -12.98 -16.61
CA VAL A 183 -6.87 -12.03 -16.09
C VAL A 183 -7.52 -10.92 -15.26
N ARG A 184 -8.63 -10.34 -15.75
CA ARG A 184 -9.40 -9.33 -15.00
C ARG A 184 -9.88 -9.88 -13.66
N SER A 185 -10.48 -11.08 -13.66
CA SER A 185 -10.93 -11.76 -12.46
C SER A 185 -9.80 -11.97 -11.45
N ALA A 186 -8.62 -12.39 -11.93
CA ALA A 186 -7.44 -12.58 -11.10
C ALA A 186 -6.91 -11.26 -10.50
N LEU A 187 -6.92 -10.17 -11.27
CA LEU A 187 -6.54 -8.84 -10.79
C LEU A 187 -7.52 -8.29 -9.75
N ASP A 188 -8.83 -8.52 -9.92
CA ASP A 188 -9.82 -8.09 -8.94
C ASP A 188 -9.69 -8.86 -7.62
N ILE A 189 -9.35 -10.16 -7.68
CA ILE A 189 -9.00 -10.94 -6.48
C ILE A 189 -7.75 -10.38 -5.81
N ARG A 190 -6.71 -10.00 -6.56
CA ARG A 190 -5.53 -9.31 -5.99
C ARG A 190 -5.94 -8.05 -5.24
N LYS A 191 -6.80 -7.20 -5.81
CA LYS A 191 -7.28 -5.98 -5.15
C LYS A 191 -8.01 -6.30 -3.83
N ARG A 192 -8.80 -7.39 -3.80
CA ARG A 192 -9.46 -7.87 -2.56
C ARG A 192 -8.47 -8.22 -1.46
N PHE A 193 -7.38 -8.92 -1.80
CA PHE A 193 -6.33 -9.23 -0.83
C PHE A 193 -5.59 -8.00 -0.31
N ILE A 194 -5.47 -6.92 -1.08
CA ILE A 194 -4.84 -5.67 -0.62
C ILE A 194 -5.64 -5.07 0.56
N ILE A 195 -6.97 -5.15 0.54
CA ILE A 195 -7.81 -4.71 1.67
C ILE A 195 -7.53 -5.56 2.92
N LEU A 196 -7.39 -6.87 2.76
CA LEU A 196 -7.06 -7.77 3.87
C LEU A 196 -5.65 -7.50 4.42
N CYS A 197 -4.68 -7.20 3.56
CA CYS A 197 -3.35 -6.77 3.98
C CYS A 197 -3.40 -5.45 4.76
N ALA A 198 -4.22 -4.48 4.33
CA ALA A 198 -4.42 -3.22 5.04
C ALA A 198 -5.06 -3.42 6.43
N LEU A 199 -6.03 -4.33 6.56
CA LEU A 199 -6.59 -4.75 7.85
C LEU A 199 -5.51 -5.28 8.79
N VAL A 200 -4.69 -6.23 8.32
CA VAL A 200 -3.65 -6.81 9.16
C VAL A 200 -2.57 -5.77 9.47
N SER A 201 -2.19 -4.90 8.53
CA SER A 201 -1.28 -3.77 8.79
C SER A 201 -1.80 -2.88 9.92
N PHE A 202 -3.09 -2.55 9.89
CA PHE A 202 -3.72 -1.78 10.94
C PHE A 202 -3.61 -2.48 12.30
N LEU A 203 -3.94 -3.76 12.38
CA LEU A 203 -3.87 -4.53 13.63
C LEU A 203 -2.42 -4.69 14.14
N VAL A 204 -1.47 -4.94 13.23
CA VAL A 204 -0.04 -4.94 13.53
C VAL A 204 0.38 -3.59 14.09
N SER A 205 -0.06 -2.47 13.50
CA SER A 205 0.30 -1.12 13.96
C SER A 205 -0.12 -0.86 15.41
N LEU A 206 -1.29 -1.37 15.82
CA LEU A 206 -1.79 -1.24 17.18
C LEU A 206 -0.91 -2.01 18.17
N ARG A 207 -0.30 -3.12 17.71
CA ARG A 207 0.51 -4.06 18.51
C ARG A 207 2.02 -3.92 18.24
N MET A 208 2.45 -2.87 17.54
CA MET A 208 3.85 -2.68 17.13
C MET A 208 4.72 -2.12 18.26
N ARG A 209 4.81 -2.88 19.37
CA ARG A 209 5.62 -2.58 20.55
C ARG A 209 6.64 -3.69 20.76
N THR A 210 7.86 -3.35 21.16
CA THR A 210 8.83 -4.36 21.58
C THR A 210 8.39 -4.98 22.90
N GLY A 211 8.19 -6.30 22.91
CA GLY A 211 7.86 -7.11 24.07
C GLY A 211 8.98 -8.12 24.40
N TRP A 212 8.96 -8.60 25.64
CA TRP A 212 9.80 -9.71 26.09
C TRP A 212 8.99 -10.99 25.93
N TYR A 213 9.36 -11.86 24.99
CA TYR A 213 8.72 -13.16 24.79
C TYR A 213 9.78 -14.26 24.92
N GLU A 214 9.50 -15.26 25.77
CA GLU A 214 10.30 -16.47 25.88
C GLU A 214 9.76 -17.51 24.89
N ILE A 215 10.39 -17.65 23.72
CA ILE A 215 10.14 -18.76 22.79
C ILE A 215 11.46 -19.51 22.65
N ASN A 216 11.47 -20.79 23.00
CA ASN A 216 12.62 -21.70 22.87
C ASN A 216 13.92 -21.22 23.55
N ASN A 217 13.84 -20.73 24.79
CA ASN A 217 14.99 -20.32 25.63
C ASN A 217 15.90 -19.22 25.03
N VAL A 218 15.48 -18.52 23.98
CA VAL A 218 16.19 -17.34 23.46
C VAL A 218 15.46 -16.09 23.94
N GLU A 219 16.03 -15.41 24.94
CA GLU A 219 15.59 -14.08 25.34
C GLU A 219 15.87 -13.09 24.19
N GLY A 220 14.88 -12.91 23.32
CA GLY A 220 14.90 -11.89 22.27
C GLY A 220 13.99 -10.72 22.62
N LYS A 221 14.36 -9.53 22.18
CA LYS A 221 13.42 -8.41 22.07
C LYS A 221 12.59 -8.61 20.81
N TRP A 222 11.35 -9.07 20.94
CA TRP A 222 10.44 -9.34 19.82
C TRP A 222 9.39 -8.24 19.70
N MET A 223 8.72 -8.15 18.55
CA MET A 223 7.51 -7.33 18.46
C MET A 223 6.34 -8.07 19.12
N GLN A 224 5.52 -7.36 19.90
CA GLN A 224 4.40 -7.90 20.65
C GLN A 224 3.39 -8.61 19.74
N PHE A 225 3.12 -8.03 18.56
CA PHE A 225 2.26 -8.68 17.57
C PHE A 225 2.80 -10.07 17.14
N GLN A 226 4.11 -10.26 17.02
CA GLN A 226 4.69 -11.55 16.62
C GLN A 226 4.45 -12.59 17.72
N GLY A 227 4.65 -12.19 18.98
CA GLY A 227 4.36 -13.01 20.14
C GLY A 227 2.89 -13.39 20.21
N ASP A 228 1.98 -12.42 20.05
CA ASP A 228 0.53 -12.68 20.03
C ASP A 228 0.14 -13.68 18.92
N VAL A 229 0.66 -13.49 17.71
CA VAL A 229 0.39 -14.35 16.54
C VAL A 229 0.89 -15.77 16.78
N ILE A 230 2.10 -15.94 17.32
CA ILE A 230 2.67 -17.26 17.63
C ILE A 230 1.89 -17.93 18.77
N CYS A 231 1.59 -17.22 19.86
CA CYS A 231 0.79 -17.74 20.97
C CYS A 231 -0.65 -18.08 20.54
N GLY A 232 -1.18 -17.38 19.53
CA GLY A 232 -2.47 -17.69 18.90
C GLY A 232 -2.45 -18.92 17.99
N GLY A 233 -1.31 -19.62 17.86
CA GLY A 233 -1.19 -20.86 17.10
C GLY A 233 -0.72 -20.69 15.65
N VAL A 234 -0.25 -19.50 15.26
CA VAL A 234 0.35 -19.30 13.93
C VAL A 234 1.81 -19.75 13.96
N HIS A 235 2.20 -20.54 12.96
CA HIS A 235 3.56 -21.05 12.85
C HIS A 235 4.62 -19.91 12.84
N PRO A 236 5.74 -20.02 13.59
CA PRO A 236 6.74 -18.95 13.68
C PRO A 236 7.28 -18.46 12.33
N VAL A 237 7.45 -19.37 11.35
CA VAL A 237 7.87 -19.00 9.98
C VAL A 237 6.87 -18.03 9.33
N TRP A 238 5.56 -18.22 9.50
CA TRP A 238 4.57 -17.27 8.99
C TRP A 238 4.65 -15.92 9.70
N SER A 239 4.89 -15.93 11.02
CA SER A 239 5.12 -14.70 11.80
C SER A 239 6.36 -13.93 11.34
N ALA A 240 7.44 -14.63 10.98
CA ALA A 240 8.63 -14.03 10.37
C ALA A 240 8.33 -13.48 8.97
N MET A 241 7.65 -14.26 8.11
CA MET A 241 7.27 -13.80 6.77
C MET A 241 6.34 -12.58 6.76
N LEU A 242 5.53 -12.38 7.80
CA LEU A 242 4.73 -11.17 7.98
C LEU A 242 5.62 -9.94 8.18
N LEU A 243 6.72 -10.07 8.93
CA LEU A 243 7.66 -8.99 9.21
C LEU A 243 8.32 -8.49 7.92
N ASP A 244 8.70 -9.42 7.04
CA ASP A 244 9.38 -9.15 5.76
C ASP A 244 8.41 -8.78 4.62
N SER A 245 7.18 -8.39 4.94
CA SER A 245 6.14 -8.09 3.94
C SER A 245 5.66 -6.65 3.97
N VAL A 246 4.95 -6.24 2.91
CA VAL A 246 4.25 -4.94 2.82
C VAL A 246 3.30 -4.67 4.00
N ILE A 247 2.87 -5.71 4.70
CA ILE A 247 1.98 -5.58 5.86
C ILE A 247 2.68 -4.81 6.99
N CYS A 248 3.96 -5.13 7.24
CA CYS A 248 4.76 -4.49 8.30
C CYS A 248 5.66 -3.36 7.76
N SER A 249 5.73 -3.17 6.44
CA SER A 249 6.52 -2.11 5.82
C SER A 249 6.06 -0.72 6.29
N ARG A 250 7.02 0.04 6.82
CA ARG A 250 6.86 1.45 7.20
C ARG A 250 7.21 2.39 6.06
N ASP A 251 7.96 1.92 5.07
CA ASP A 251 8.43 2.73 3.95
C ASP A 251 7.40 2.78 2.81
N MET A 252 6.46 1.83 2.80
CA MET A 252 5.37 1.82 1.83
C MET A 252 4.49 3.07 1.94
N ARG A 253 4.38 3.81 0.85
CA ARG A 253 3.47 4.96 0.75
C ARG A 253 2.01 4.50 0.79
N ARG A 254 1.27 5.02 1.77
CA ARG A 254 -0.16 4.70 1.97
C ARG A 254 -1.03 5.90 1.59
N ARG A 255 -2.31 5.65 1.31
CA ARG A 255 -3.27 6.70 0.91
C ARG A 255 -3.39 7.81 1.93
N GLY A 256 -3.37 7.44 3.22
CA GLY A 256 -3.59 8.39 4.30
C GLY A 256 -5.08 8.58 4.58
N VAL A 257 -5.39 9.56 5.45
CA VAL A 257 -6.77 9.78 5.92
C VAL A 257 -7.00 11.22 6.38
N ILE A 258 -8.21 11.72 6.17
CA ILE A 258 -8.72 12.96 6.79
C ILE A 258 -9.60 12.59 7.99
N ILE A 259 -9.29 13.11 9.18
CA ILE A 259 -9.93 12.78 10.47
C ILE A 259 -10.63 14.04 11.03
N ASP A 260 -11.92 13.96 11.37
CA ASP A 260 -12.67 15.09 11.96
C ASP A 260 -12.45 15.18 13.49
N TYR A 261 -11.62 16.12 13.91
CA TYR A 261 -11.33 16.41 15.31
C TYR A 261 -12.37 17.39 15.89
N PRO A 262 -12.96 17.12 17.08
CA PRO A 262 -12.84 15.94 17.95
C PRO A 262 -14.00 14.94 17.77
N LYS A 263 -14.70 14.95 16.63
CA LYS A 263 -15.95 14.21 16.45
C LYS A 263 -15.78 12.71 16.34
N THR A 264 -14.56 12.25 16.04
CA THR A 264 -14.27 10.85 15.75
C THR A 264 -13.39 10.17 16.78
N THR A 265 -13.69 8.88 16.98
CA THR A 265 -12.81 7.95 17.68
C THR A 265 -11.50 7.74 16.96
N PHE A 266 -11.37 7.95 15.65
CA PHE A 266 -10.11 7.69 14.97
C PHE A 266 -9.00 8.71 15.28
N THR A 267 -9.31 9.79 15.99
CA THR A 267 -8.30 10.75 16.47
C THR A 267 -7.18 10.08 17.27
N PHE A 268 -7.47 9.06 18.09
CA PHE A 268 -6.41 8.38 18.84
C PHE A 268 -5.45 7.58 17.93
N LEU A 269 -5.83 7.29 16.69
CA LEU A 269 -5.01 6.54 15.74
C LEU A 269 -3.89 7.38 15.13
N VAL A 270 -3.98 8.72 15.14
CA VAL A 270 -2.97 9.64 14.58
C VAL A 270 -1.53 9.22 14.92
N PRO A 271 -1.15 8.98 16.19
CA PRO A 271 0.19 8.49 16.54
C PRO A 271 0.62 7.19 15.84
N TYR A 272 -0.31 6.28 15.57
CA TYR A 272 -0.05 4.99 14.94
C TYR A 272 0.04 5.12 13.42
N LEU A 273 -0.84 5.94 12.83
CA LEU A 273 -0.83 6.23 11.40
C LEU A 273 0.49 6.89 10.98
N LEU A 274 0.97 7.86 11.75
CA LEU A 274 2.23 8.56 11.44
C LEU A 274 3.47 7.66 11.53
N GLN A 275 3.44 6.65 12.40
CA GLN A 275 4.50 5.63 12.51
C GLN A 275 4.63 4.77 11.25
N PHE A 276 3.54 4.58 10.50
CA PHE A 276 3.49 3.83 9.24
C PHE A 276 3.62 4.73 8.00
N ASN A 277 4.23 5.91 8.18
CA ASN A 277 4.46 6.86 7.09
C ASN A 277 3.19 7.29 6.34
N MET A 278 2.07 7.37 7.06
CA MET A 278 0.79 7.68 6.46
C MET A 278 0.57 9.19 6.44
N PRO A 279 0.12 9.76 5.32
CA PRO A 279 -0.43 11.10 5.29
C PRO A 279 -1.65 11.20 6.21
N VAL A 280 -1.70 12.20 7.08
CA VAL A 280 -2.86 12.42 7.97
C VAL A 280 -3.24 13.88 7.89
N VAL A 281 -4.52 14.17 7.70
CA VAL A 281 -5.05 15.53 7.82
C VAL A 281 -6.09 15.56 8.92
N LEU A 282 -5.86 16.38 9.95
CA LEU A 282 -6.86 16.66 10.96
C LEU A 282 -7.74 17.81 10.48
N ARG A 283 -9.03 17.58 10.35
CA ARG A 283 -10.04 18.62 10.14
C ARG A 283 -10.55 19.06 11.50
N VAL A 284 -10.35 20.33 11.85
CA VAL A 284 -10.66 20.89 13.16
C VAL A 284 -11.68 22.00 12.99
N ASN A 285 -12.81 21.91 13.68
CA ASN A 285 -13.73 23.05 13.73
C ASN A 285 -13.12 24.15 14.60
N GLU A 286 -13.05 25.36 14.04
CA GLU A 286 -12.44 26.52 14.68
C GLU A 286 -13.00 26.81 16.08
N LYS A 287 -14.31 26.66 16.25
CA LYS A 287 -15.01 26.97 17.50
C LYS A 287 -14.75 25.94 18.60
N THR A 288 -14.40 24.71 18.23
CA THR A 288 -14.27 23.59 19.17
C THR A 288 -12.83 23.16 19.41
N MET A 289 -11.84 23.86 18.87
CA MET A 289 -10.44 23.45 18.97
C MET A 289 -9.94 23.33 20.42
N ASN A 290 -10.40 24.22 21.30
CA ASN A 290 -10.03 24.22 22.71
C ASN A 290 -11.06 23.47 23.58
N ALA A 291 -12.11 22.92 22.97
CA ALA A 291 -13.08 22.15 23.74
C ALA A 291 -12.43 20.86 24.26
N PRO A 292 -12.81 20.40 25.47
CA PRO A 292 -12.47 19.05 25.91
C PRO A 292 -13.03 18.03 24.90
N LEU A 293 -12.43 16.84 24.85
CA LEU A 293 -12.96 15.78 24.03
C LEU A 293 -14.32 15.34 24.60
N ASP A 294 -15.18 14.79 23.75
CA ASP A 294 -16.44 14.22 24.21
C ASP A 294 -16.17 13.13 25.27
N VAL A 295 -16.91 13.13 26.38
CA VAL A 295 -16.66 12.23 27.53
C VAL A 295 -16.72 10.75 27.11
N ARG A 296 -17.59 10.38 26.17
CA ARG A 296 -17.68 9.00 25.66
C ARG A 296 -16.47 8.68 24.79
N LEU A 297 -16.01 9.64 24.00
CA LEU A 297 -14.79 9.51 23.22
C LEU A 297 -13.57 9.33 24.13
N GLU A 298 -13.41 10.16 25.17
CA GLU A 298 -12.33 10.07 26.14
C GLU A 298 -12.27 8.71 26.83
N SER A 299 -13.41 8.28 27.39
CA SER A 299 -13.51 6.98 28.07
C SER A 299 -13.13 5.82 27.14
N ARG A 300 -13.54 5.89 25.86
CA ARG A 300 -13.17 4.90 24.86
C ARG A 300 -11.67 4.92 24.55
N ILE A 301 -11.05 6.09 24.39
CA ILE A 301 -9.60 6.20 24.13
C ILE A 301 -8.81 5.66 25.32
N ILE A 302 -9.22 5.98 26.56
CA ILE A 302 -8.58 5.46 27.78
C ILE A 302 -8.68 3.94 27.83
N SER A 303 -9.88 3.40 27.63
CA SER A 303 -10.13 1.95 27.62
C SER A 303 -9.25 1.25 26.58
N MET A 304 -9.18 1.79 25.37
CA MET A 304 -8.34 1.25 24.30
C MET A 304 -6.85 1.34 24.60
N THR A 305 -6.39 2.47 25.12
CA THR A 305 -4.99 2.66 25.48
C THR A 305 -4.59 1.65 26.56
N ARG A 306 -5.44 1.43 27.58
CA ARG A 306 -5.22 0.37 28.57
C ARG A 306 -5.18 -1.03 27.94
N ALA A 307 -6.09 -1.34 27.01
CA ALA A 307 -6.13 -2.63 26.31
C ALA A 307 -4.87 -2.91 25.46
N LEU A 308 -4.23 -1.86 24.93
CA LEU A 308 -2.95 -1.95 24.25
C LEU A 308 -1.75 -2.11 25.21
N GLY A 309 -2.01 -2.31 26.51
CA GLY A 309 -0.99 -2.56 27.52
C GLY A 309 -0.29 -1.29 28.01
N TYR A 310 -0.91 -0.11 27.83
CA TYR A 310 -0.45 1.12 28.47
C TYR A 310 -1.00 1.20 29.89
N ILE A 311 -0.09 1.31 30.85
CA ILE A 311 -0.45 1.56 32.24
C ILE A 311 -0.71 3.05 32.37
N LEU A 312 -1.99 3.40 32.46
CA LEU A 312 -2.44 4.73 32.81
C LEU A 312 -2.79 4.70 34.30
N GLY A 313 -2.39 5.71 35.06
CA GLY A 313 -2.67 5.83 36.49
C GLY A 313 -4.16 6.03 36.79
N THR A 314 -4.49 7.03 37.59
CA THR A 314 -5.90 7.37 37.84
C THR A 314 -6.63 7.76 36.55
N GLU A 315 -7.95 7.70 36.54
CA GLU A 315 -8.73 8.11 35.35
C GLU A 315 -8.45 9.57 34.97
N GLU A 316 -8.27 10.45 35.95
CA GLU A 316 -7.90 11.86 35.72
C GLU A 316 -6.50 12.01 35.12
N GLN A 317 -5.53 11.25 35.61
CA GLN A 317 -4.17 11.23 35.04
C GLN A 317 -4.19 10.69 33.60
N ALA A 318 -4.99 9.65 33.34
CA ALA A 318 -5.19 9.08 32.01
C ALA A 318 -5.78 10.11 31.04
N LYS A 319 -6.83 10.83 31.47
CA LYS A 319 -7.47 11.91 30.70
C LYS A 319 -6.46 12.99 30.33
N LYS A 320 -5.72 13.49 31.33
CA LYS A 320 -4.71 14.53 31.12
C LYS A 320 -3.62 14.07 30.14
N GLN A 321 -3.09 12.86 30.31
CA GLN A 321 -2.05 12.32 29.42
C GLN A 321 -2.54 12.15 27.98
N ILE A 322 -3.76 11.63 27.77
CA ILE A 322 -4.33 11.48 26.43
C ILE A 322 -4.60 12.84 25.79
N TYR A 323 -5.15 13.79 26.54
CA TYR A 323 -5.41 15.13 26.04
C TYR A 323 -4.11 15.83 25.63
N GLU A 324 -3.08 15.79 26.46
CA GLU A 324 -1.74 16.32 26.15
C GLU A 324 -1.12 15.62 24.93
N ALA A 325 -1.25 14.29 24.86
CA ALA A 325 -0.73 13.50 23.75
C ALA A 325 -1.43 13.78 22.41
N LEU A 326 -2.71 14.16 22.42
CA LEU A 326 -3.46 14.54 21.22
C LEU A 326 -3.26 16.01 20.85
N ARG A 327 -3.17 16.89 21.85
CA ARG A 327 -2.99 18.34 21.65
C ARG A 327 -1.70 18.67 20.91
N LYS A 328 -0.65 17.86 21.03
CA LYS A 328 0.62 18.05 20.28
C LYS A 328 0.46 17.94 18.75
N TYR A 329 -0.65 17.39 18.26
CA TYR A 329 -0.96 17.33 16.83
C TYR A 329 -1.81 18.52 16.35
N LEU A 330 -2.14 19.47 17.24
CA LEU A 330 -2.86 20.68 16.88
C LEU A 330 -1.90 21.87 16.88
N PRO A 331 -2.01 22.79 15.91
CA PRO A 331 -1.22 24.01 15.91
C PRO A 331 -1.63 24.89 17.11
N PRO A 332 -0.68 25.62 17.70
CA PRO A 332 -1.00 26.62 18.71
C PRO A 332 -2.00 27.68 18.20
N PRO A 333 -2.80 28.31 19.09
CA PRO A 333 -3.80 29.31 18.70
C PRO A 333 -3.26 30.47 17.85
N PHE A 334 -2.00 30.87 18.06
CA PHE A 334 -1.40 31.98 17.32
C PHE A 334 -1.16 31.66 15.83
N PHE A 335 -0.79 30.42 15.50
CA PHE A 335 -0.60 29.98 14.10
C PHE A 335 -1.92 30.07 13.31
N ILE A 336 -3.03 29.81 13.99
CA ILE A 336 -4.36 29.90 13.40
C ILE A 336 -4.75 31.34 13.16
N ALA A 337 -4.48 32.23 14.11
CA ALA A 337 -4.71 33.66 13.93
C ALA A 337 -3.92 34.21 12.73
N GLN A 338 -2.70 33.71 12.50
CA GLN A 338 -1.88 34.06 11.34
C GLN A 338 -2.45 33.49 10.03
N ALA A 339 -2.83 32.21 10.00
CA ALA A 339 -3.47 31.59 8.84
C ALA A 339 -4.77 32.32 8.44
N ARG A 340 -5.57 32.76 9.42
CA ARG A 340 -6.77 33.59 9.18
C ARG A 340 -6.44 34.94 8.55
N ARG A 341 -5.36 35.60 8.98
CA ARG A 341 -4.95 36.87 8.38
C ARG A 341 -4.58 36.66 6.91
N GLN A 342 -3.86 35.59 6.59
CA GLN A 342 -3.48 35.27 5.22
C GLN A 342 -4.70 34.92 4.34
N ALA A 343 -5.62 34.09 4.82
CA ALA A 343 -6.84 33.77 4.08
C ALA A 343 -7.74 34.98 3.81
N ARG A 344 -7.80 35.94 4.75
CA ARG A 344 -8.52 37.21 4.54
C ARG A 344 -7.84 38.14 3.52
N ILE A 345 -6.54 38.02 3.34
CA ILE A 345 -5.77 38.80 2.36
C ILE A 345 -5.94 38.20 0.95
N GLU A 346 -6.07 36.87 0.84
CA GLU A 346 -6.17 36.15 -0.44
C GLU A 346 -7.59 36.06 -1.02
N VAL A 347 -8.63 36.43 -0.26
CA VAL A 347 -10.00 36.59 -0.80
C VAL A 347 -10.22 38.06 -1.17
N PRO A 348 -10.10 38.46 -2.45
CA PRO A 348 -10.52 39.79 -2.85
C PRO A 348 -12.04 39.93 -2.71
N ALA A 349 -12.47 41.14 -2.39
CA ALA A 349 -13.85 41.58 -2.15
C ALA A 349 -14.74 41.53 -3.42
N SER A 350 -14.76 40.43 -4.14
CA SER A 350 -15.54 40.23 -5.36
C SER A 350 -16.33 38.93 -5.27
N ARG A 351 -17.38 38.95 -4.45
CA ARG A 351 -18.62 38.16 -4.62
C ARG A 351 -19.68 38.62 -3.61
N SER A 352 -20.09 39.88 -3.69
CA SER A 352 -21.48 40.23 -3.40
C SER A 352 -22.30 39.87 -4.64
N LEU A 353 -22.78 38.63 -4.73
CA LEU A 353 -23.88 38.31 -5.62
C LEU A 353 -25.11 38.07 -4.73
N THR A 354 -25.92 39.12 -4.72
CA THR A 354 -27.33 39.14 -4.37
C THR A 354 -28.03 37.88 -4.87
N ILE A 355 -28.68 37.18 -3.94
CA ILE A 355 -29.63 36.12 -4.23
C ILE A 355 -30.90 36.81 -4.69
N ASP A 356 -31.26 36.66 -5.96
CA ASP A 356 -32.58 36.97 -6.47
C ASP A 356 -33.47 35.72 -6.29
N PRO A 357 -34.60 35.79 -5.58
CA PRO A 357 -35.50 34.66 -5.40
C PRO A 357 -36.71 34.84 -6.33
N ASN A 358 -36.60 34.43 -7.59
CA ASN A 358 -37.75 34.05 -8.41
C ASN A 358 -37.31 33.50 -9.78
N GLU A 359 -38.18 32.66 -10.33
CA GLU A 359 -38.08 31.91 -11.60
C GLU A 359 -37.33 30.58 -11.47
N GLY A 360 -37.90 29.41 -11.75
CA GLY A 360 -39.10 29.13 -12.52
C GLY A 360 -38.81 27.87 -13.34
N SER A 361 -39.64 26.85 -13.16
CA SER A 361 -39.77 25.62 -13.94
C SER A 361 -39.30 25.70 -15.41
N PHE A 362 -38.59 24.69 -15.92
CA PHE A 362 -39.10 23.77 -16.97
C PHE A 362 -37.99 22.91 -17.64
N ASN A 363 -38.39 21.65 -17.90
CA ASN A 363 -38.05 20.77 -19.03
C ASN A 363 -36.75 19.94 -19.06
N GLU A 364 -36.97 18.63 -18.87
CA GLU A 364 -36.34 17.54 -19.62
C GLU A 364 -36.30 17.81 -21.14
N PRO A 365 -35.37 17.16 -21.85
CA PRO A 365 -35.84 16.42 -23.02
C PRO A 365 -35.35 14.97 -23.09
N SER A 366 -36.37 14.17 -23.37
CA SER A 366 -36.47 12.86 -23.98
C SER A 366 -35.50 12.51 -25.11
N VAL A 367 -35.23 11.21 -25.13
CA VAL A 367 -34.66 10.35 -26.19
C VAL A 367 -35.41 10.46 -27.52
N PRO A 368 -34.74 10.18 -28.65
CA PRO A 368 -35.33 9.28 -29.65
C PRO A 368 -34.37 8.16 -30.12
N PRO A 369 -34.86 6.93 -30.37
CA PRO A 369 -34.20 5.89 -31.17
C PRO A 369 -34.87 5.80 -32.57
N PRO A 370 -34.67 4.76 -33.40
CA PRO A 370 -33.44 4.10 -33.90
C PRO A 370 -33.45 3.97 -35.45
N SER A 371 -32.51 3.17 -36.01
CA SER A 371 -32.63 2.31 -37.23
C SER A 371 -31.71 2.68 -38.43
N PRO A 372 -31.55 1.84 -39.48
CA PRO A 372 -31.01 0.47 -39.47
C PRO A 372 -30.10 0.10 -40.70
N LEU A 373 -29.44 -1.07 -40.60
CA LEU A 373 -29.15 -2.08 -41.65
C LEU A 373 -28.11 -1.91 -42.80
N SER A 374 -27.54 -3.09 -43.12
CA SER A 374 -26.89 -3.57 -44.36
C SER A 374 -25.38 -3.28 -44.53
N GLY A 375 -24.50 -4.20 -44.95
CA GLY A 375 -24.62 -5.58 -45.41
C GLY A 375 -23.51 -5.92 -46.43
N GLY A 376 -22.54 -6.77 -46.05
CA GLY A 376 -21.65 -7.60 -46.89
C GLY A 376 -20.61 -6.94 -47.83
N PRO A 377 -19.73 -7.70 -48.52
CA PRO A 377 -19.20 -9.04 -48.26
C PRO A 377 -17.65 -9.19 -48.38
N SER A 378 -17.20 -10.38 -47.99
CA SER A 378 -15.96 -11.15 -48.27
C SER A 378 -14.83 -10.61 -49.16
N THR A 379 -13.59 -10.74 -48.67
CA THR A 379 -12.43 -11.15 -49.51
C THR A 379 -11.51 -12.10 -48.74
N SER A 380 -11.30 -13.25 -49.37
CA SER A 380 -10.35 -14.32 -49.08
C SER A 380 -8.89 -13.91 -49.34
N THR A 381 -7.95 -14.34 -48.48
CA THR A 381 -6.55 -14.50 -48.89
C THR A 381 -5.86 -15.68 -48.18
N VAL A 382 -5.51 -16.66 -49.00
CA VAL A 382 -4.39 -17.63 -49.03
C VAL A 382 -3.33 -17.56 -47.91
N GLY A 383 -2.94 -18.76 -47.43
CA GLY A 383 -1.96 -18.98 -46.37
C GLY A 383 -0.48 -18.98 -46.78
N ALA A 384 0.38 -19.03 -45.76
CA ALA A 384 1.83 -19.26 -45.83
C ALA A 384 2.33 -19.70 -44.41
N PRO A 385 3.53 -20.30 -44.28
CA PRO A 385 3.73 -21.53 -43.51
C PRO A 385 4.27 -21.34 -42.09
N SER A 386 4.16 -22.45 -41.35
CA SER A 386 4.59 -22.72 -39.98
C SER A 386 6.02 -22.25 -39.66
N ALA A 387 6.16 -21.44 -38.60
CA ALA A 387 7.44 -21.12 -38.01
C ALA A 387 7.96 -22.29 -37.14
N PRO A 388 9.28 -22.58 -37.14
CA PRO A 388 9.87 -23.62 -36.30
C PRO A 388 9.93 -23.17 -34.83
N PRO A 389 10.05 -24.11 -33.88
CA PRO A 389 10.08 -23.79 -32.44
C PRO A 389 11.32 -22.96 -32.08
N PRO A 390 11.22 -22.05 -31.08
CA PRO A 390 12.33 -21.20 -30.69
C PRO A 390 13.45 -22.01 -30.05
N SER A 391 14.63 -21.94 -30.65
CA SER A 391 15.91 -22.38 -30.10
C SER A 391 16.14 -21.75 -28.73
N THR A 392 16.55 -22.55 -27.74
CA THR A 392 17.04 -22.12 -26.44
C THR A 392 18.29 -21.24 -26.60
N SER A 393 18.08 -19.93 -26.76
CA SER A 393 19.17 -18.97 -26.70
C SER A 393 19.68 -18.90 -25.26
N SER A 394 20.92 -19.33 -25.04
CA SER A 394 21.65 -19.05 -23.81
C SER A 394 21.72 -17.54 -23.61
N PHE A 395 21.17 -17.03 -22.52
CA PHE A 395 21.32 -15.63 -22.16
C PHE A 395 22.77 -15.37 -21.72
N PRO A 396 23.44 -14.32 -22.21
CA PRO A 396 24.81 -14.03 -21.83
C PRO A 396 24.88 -13.64 -20.35
N THR A 397 25.97 -14.01 -19.68
CA THR A 397 26.27 -13.53 -18.33
C THR A 397 26.49 -12.02 -18.33
N ARG A 398 26.38 -11.37 -17.16
CA ARG A 398 26.63 -9.94 -17.00
C ARG A 398 28.01 -9.51 -17.51
N ALA A 399 29.03 -10.32 -17.27
CA ALA A 399 30.40 -10.06 -17.76
C ALA A 399 30.48 -10.15 -19.29
N GLU A 400 29.87 -11.18 -19.89
CA GLU A 400 29.81 -11.35 -21.35
C GLU A 400 29.04 -10.20 -22.02
N PHE A 401 27.93 -9.76 -21.43
CA PHE A 401 27.15 -8.63 -21.92
C PHE A 401 28.01 -7.37 -21.97
N PHE A 402 28.71 -7.02 -20.88
CA PHE A 402 29.53 -5.81 -20.86
C PHE A 402 30.75 -5.93 -21.79
N ALA A 403 31.38 -7.10 -21.89
CA ALA A 403 32.49 -7.31 -22.82
C ALA A 403 32.05 -7.24 -24.29
N GLN A 404 30.83 -7.67 -24.60
CA GLN A 404 30.22 -7.46 -25.92
C GLN A 404 29.89 -5.99 -26.14
N ARG A 405 29.32 -5.32 -25.13
CA ARG A 405 28.96 -3.90 -25.17
C ARG A 405 30.15 -3.00 -25.44
N ASP A 406 31.29 -3.29 -24.81
CA ASP A 406 32.52 -2.52 -25.01
C ASP A 406 33.05 -2.65 -26.44
N ARG A 407 32.99 -3.86 -27.02
CA ARG A 407 33.32 -4.09 -28.43
C ARG A 407 32.38 -3.34 -29.38
N GLU A 408 31.08 -3.42 -29.15
CA GLU A 408 30.07 -2.70 -29.95
C GLU A 408 30.29 -1.17 -29.88
N ASN A 409 30.62 -0.64 -28.70
CA ASN A 409 30.89 0.78 -28.51
C ASN A 409 32.18 1.22 -29.21
N GLU A 410 33.21 0.37 -29.25
CA GLU A 410 34.45 0.64 -30.00
C GLU A 410 34.20 0.68 -31.51
N GLU A 411 33.36 -0.22 -32.03
CA GLU A 411 32.96 -0.21 -33.43
C GLU A 411 32.10 1.02 -33.78
N LEU A 412 31.16 1.39 -32.91
CA LEU A 412 30.35 2.60 -33.07
C LEU A 412 31.25 3.83 -33.11
N ARG A 413 32.24 3.91 -32.22
CA ARG A 413 33.21 5.02 -32.19
C ARG A 413 33.96 5.16 -33.51
N LYS A 414 34.37 4.05 -34.15
CA LYS A 414 35.07 4.05 -35.45
C LYS A 414 34.19 4.54 -36.61
N LYS A 415 32.87 4.37 -36.51
CA LYS A 415 31.88 4.73 -37.55
C LYS A 415 31.22 6.09 -37.35
N MET A 416 31.37 6.72 -36.18
CA MET A 416 30.72 8.00 -35.85
C MET A 416 31.41 9.20 -36.47
N SER A 417 30.61 10.21 -36.84
CA SER A 417 31.11 11.51 -37.27
C SER A 417 31.78 12.26 -36.11
N PRO A 418 32.68 13.23 -36.37
CA PRO A 418 33.27 14.07 -35.33
C PRO A 418 32.22 14.80 -34.46
N LYS A 419 31.09 15.20 -35.07
CA LYS A 419 29.98 15.86 -34.38
C LYS A 419 29.27 14.92 -33.40
N ASP A 420 29.12 13.64 -33.75
CA ASP A 420 28.50 12.66 -32.87
C ASP A 420 29.43 12.20 -31.76
N LEU A 421 30.73 12.10 -32.03
CA LEU A 421 31.75 11.89 -30.99
C LEU A 421 31.73 13.04 -29.96
N GLN A 422 31.58 14.28 -30.41
CA GLN A 422 31.44 15.43 -29.51
C GLN A 422 30.16 15.38 -28.68
N ARG A 423 29.05 14.85 -29.22
CA ARG A 423 27.82 14.61 -28.45
C ARG A 423 28.01 13.54 -27.37
N VAL A 424 28.69 12.44 -27.69
CA VAL A 424 29.01 11.37 -26.72
C VAL A 424 29.88 11.93 -25.59
N GLU A 425 30.90 12.73 -25.92
CA GLU A 425 31.76 13.37 -24.92
C GLU A 425 31.00 14.38 -24.05
N ASN A 426 30.09 15.15 -24.64
CA ASN A 426 29.21 16.06 -23.89
C ASN A 426 28.29 15.31 -22.92
N ARG A 427 27.73 14.16 -23.31
CA ARG A 427 26.95 13.30 -22.40
C ARG A 427 27.79 12.76 -21.26
N ARG A 428 29.01 12.29 -21.56
CA ARG A 428 29.97 11.83 -20.54
C ARG A 428 30.31 12.94 -19.53
N LYS A 429 30.50 14.19 -20.00
CA LYS A 429 30.74 15.34 -19.12
C LYS A 429 29.49 15.74 -18.31
N GLN A 430 28.30 15.69 -18.92
CA GLN A 430 27.05 15.97 -18.21
C GLN A 430 26.80 14.96 -17.09
N HIS A 431 27.09 13.67 -17.32
CA HIS A 431 27.02 12.61 -16.31
C HIS A 431 27.90 12.92 -15.09
N LEU A 432 29.13 13.40 -15.29
CA LEU A 432 30.02 13.74 -14.17
C LEU A 432 29.44 14.83 -13.26
N ASN A 433 28.64 15.75 -13.82
CA ASN A 433 28.00 16.83 -13.07
C ASN A 433 26.62 16.44 -12.51
N PHE A 434 25.92 15.49 -13.15
CA PHE A 434 24.58 15.05 -12.79
C PHE A 434 24.52 13.52 -12.86
N PRO A 435 24.93 12.82 -11.79
CA PRO A 435 25.04 11.37 -11.84
C PRO A 435 23.67 10.68 -11.78
N ILE A 436 22.62 11.34 -11.28
CA ILE A 436 21.29 10.73 -11.07
C ILE A 436 20.42 10.78 -12.35
N PRO A 437 20.03 9.63 -12.93
CA PRO A 437 19.08 9.59 -14.05
C PRO A 437 17.67 10.00 -13.60
N GLY A 438 16.99 10.84 -14.38
CA GLY A 438 15.59 11.24 -14.15
C GLY A 438 15.38 12.61 -13.49
N ALA A 439 16.33 13.13 -12.70
CA ALA A 439 16.18 14.46 -12.07
C ALA A 439 16.10 15.60 -13.10
N HIS A 440 16.81 15.45 -14.23
CA HIS A 440 16.90 16.48 -15.29
C HIS A 440 16.75 15.94 -16.72
N ASN A 441 16.68 14.61 -16.91
CA ASN A 441 16.58 14.01 -18.24
C ASN A 441 15.75 12.72 -18.24
N ASN A 442 14.50 12.81 -18.70
CA ASN A 442 13.59 11.67 -18.83
C ASN A 442 13.91 10.73 -20.01
N LYS A 443 14.94 11.04 -20.82
CA LYS A 443 15.30 10.25 -22.01
C LYS A 443 16.31 9.14 -21.72
N THR A 444 17.10 9.29 -20.66
CA THR A 444 18.10 8.30 -20.26
C THR A 444 17.40 7.03 -19.78
N GLN A 445 17.80 5.87 -20.32
CA GLN A 445 17.19 4.59 -19.97
C GLN A 445 17.97 3.91 -18.86
N VAL A 446 17.32 3.52 -17.77
CA VAL A 446 17.95 2.78 -16.67
C VAL A 446 17.57 1.31 -16.77
N TYR A 447 18.56 0.44 -16.64
CA TYR A 447 18.42 -1.00 -16.55
C TYR A 447 18.92 -1.47 -15.19
N VAL A 448 18.38 -2.59 -14.70
CA VAL A 448 18.79 -3.23 -13.45
C VAL A 448 19.04 -4.71 -13.74
N TRP A 449 20.13 -5.23 -13.19
CA TRP A 449 20.47 -6.65 -13.25
C TRP A 449 19.94 -7.36 -12.01
N GLU A 450 19.01 -8.29 -12.21
CA GLU A 450 18.36 -9.03 -11.12
C GLU A 450 18.54 -10.53 -11.30
N TRP A 451 18.82 -11.25 -10.21
CA TRP A 451 18.80 -12.70 -10.21
C TRP A 451 17.37 -13.20 -10.45
N THR A 452 17.24 -14.25 -11.26
CA THR A 452 15.98 -14.98 -11.39
C THR A 452 15.58 -15.61 -10.06
N GLU A 453 14.29 -15.92 -9.88
CA GLU A 453 13.76 -16.45 -8.61
C GLU A 453 14.46 -17.73 -8.15
N ASP A 454 14.89 -18.56 -9.09
CA ASP A 454 15.66 -19.79 -8.88
C ASP A 454 17.17 -19.55 -8.70
N ARG A 455 17.63 -18.28 -8.74
CA ARG A 455 19.02 -17.85 -8.69
C ARG A 455 19.93 -18.51 -9.72
N SER A 456 19.37 -19.01 -10.82
CA SER A 456 20.13 -19.69 -11.86
C SER A 456 20.84 -18.73 -12.81
N ARG A 457 20.33 -17.49 -12.96
CA ARG A 457 20.89 -16.49 -13.88
C ARG A 457 20.53 -15.06 -13.48
N GLU A 458 21.29 -14.10 -13.97
CA GLU A 458 20.96 -12.67 -13.90
C GLU A 458 20.24 -12.23 -15.18
N CYS A 459 19.21 -11.40 -15.04
CA CYS A 459 18.49 -10.80 -16.17
C CYS A 459 18.53 -9.27 -16.08
N ARG A 460 18.72 -8.64 -17.24
CA ARG A 460 18.77 -7.19 -17.40
C ARG A 460 17.38 -6.65 -17.72
N ASN A 461 16.74 -5.98 -16.78
CA ASN A 461 15.39 -5.44 -16.91
C ASN A 461 15.41 -3.92 -17.02
N LYS A 462 14.52 -3.32 -17.82
CA LYS A 462 14.39 -1.87 -17.88
C LYS A 462 13.62 -1.38 -16.65
N ALA A 463 14.20 -0.47 -15.88
CA ALA A 463 13.55 0.15 -14.74
C ALA A 463 12.48 1.16 -15.17
N ASN A 464 11.45 1.35 -14.34
CA ASN A 464 10.46 2.39 -14.57
C ASN A 464 11.02 3.75 -14.14
N VAL A 465 10.63 4.81 -14.84
CA VAL A 465 11.10 6.18 -14.57
C VAL A 465 10.85 6.63 -13.12
N GLY A 466 9.76 6.15 -12.49
CA GLY A 466 9.43 6.47 -11.10
C GLY A 466 10.27 5.72 -10.04
N ASP A 467 11.03 4.71 -10.45
CA ASP A 467 11.85 3.87 -9.55
C ASP A 467 13.33 4.32 -9.55
N PHE A 468 13.71 5.31 -10.36
CA PHE A 468 15.10 5.69 -10.57
C PHE A 468 15.77 6.23 -9.30
N ASP A 469 15.08 7.08 -8.53
CA ASP A 469 15.61 7.61 -7.26
C ASP A 469 15.87 6.49 -6.25
N LEU A 470 14.96 5.51 -6.18
CA LEU A 470 15.09 4.36 -5.28
C LEU A 470 16.25 3.43 -5.72
N ILE A 471 16.34 3.12 -7.01
CA ILE A 471 17.45 2.30 -7.57
C ILE A 471 18.79 3.00 -7.31
N TRP A 472 18.81 4.34 -7.43
CA TRP A 472 19.97 5.17 -7.16
C TRP A 472 20.40 5.19 -5.70
N GLU A 473 19.45 5.17 -4.76
CA GLU A 473 19.74 5.08 -3.33
C GLU A 473 20.20 3.68 -2.90
N VAL A 474 19.65 2.63 -3.52
CA VAL A 474 19.93 1.23 -3.17
C VAL A 474 21.27 0.74 -3.69
N HIS A 475 21.63 1.10 -4.93
CA HIS A 475 22.88 0.67 -5.56
C HIS A 475 23.95 1.76 -5.43
N LYS A 476 25.13 1.40 -4.91
CA LYS A 476 26.25 2.35 -4.77
C LYS A 476 26.76 2.76 -6.16
N THR A 477 27.40 3.94 -6.26
CA THR A 477 28.05 4.42 -7.50
C THR A 477 29.06 3.43 -8.10
N SER A 478 29.63 2.52 -7.30
CA SER A 478 30.51 1.43 -7.76
C SER A 478 29.81 0.30 -8.52
N GLU A 479 28.49 0.16 -8.35
CA GLU A 479 27.69 -0.90 -8.96
C GLU A 479 26.98 -0.42 -10.24
N MET A 480 27.06 0.87 -10.53
CA MET A 480 26.37 1.52 -11.64
C MET A 480 27.31 1.78 -12.80
N ARG A 481 26.85 1.52 -14.02
CA ARG A 481 27.63 1.77 -15.23
C ARG A 481 26.84 2.60 -16.24
N TYR A 482 27.35 3.79 -16.56
CA TYR A 482 26.76 4.64 -17.59
C TYR A 482 27.42 4.41 -18.97
N ASP A 483 26.60 4.23 -20.00
CA ASP A 483 26.98 4.11 -21.40
C ASP A 483 26.61 5.40 -22.17
N PRO A 484 27.58 6.29 -22.45
CA PRO A 484 27.32 7.57 -23.12
C PRO A 484 26.99 7.44 -24.61
N PHE A 485 27.33 6.30 -25.25
CA PHE A 485 27.03 6.08 -26.67
C PHE A 485 25.53 5.90 -26.88
N ARG A 486 24.87 5.19 -25.95
CA ARG A 486 23.45 4.85 -26.03
C ARG A 486 22.56 5.59 -25.01
N ASP A 487 23.17 6.39 -24.13
CA ASP A 487 22.50 7.13 -23.06
C ASP A 487 21.70 6.19 -22.13
N GLN A 488 22.39 5.17 -21.62
CA GLN A 488 21.82 4.13 -20.76
C GLN A 488 22.61 3.96 -19.46
N TYR A 489 21.90 3.66 -18.37
CA TYR A 489 22.48 3.13 -17.13
C TYR A 489 22.21 1.65 -17.01
N ASP A 490 23.17 0.95 -16.41
CA ASP A 490 23.13 -0.46 -16.01
C ASP A 490 23.46 -0.63 -14.54
#